data_AF-A0A928IUP6-F1
#
_entry.id   AF-A0A928IUP6-F1
#
_cell.length_a   1.000
_cell.length_b   1.000
_cell.length_c   1.000
_cell.angle_alpha   90.00
_cell.angle_beta   90.00
_cell.angle_gamma   90.00
#
_symmetry.space_group_name_H-M   'P 1'
#
loop_
_entity.id
_entity.type
_entity.pdbx_description
1 polymer ?
#
loop_
_entity_poly.entity_id
_entity_poly.type
_entity_poly.pdbx_seq_one_letter_code
_entity_poly.pdbx_strand_id
1 'polypeptide(L)'
;MKRFISLALCLILCLSLVCVFTGCGGKKKSGEGSMAVEVKKTLDEAKKAVEDKGCTPVVVTVYEKDFKDGSVLSIGKFLDGAKKGDYVTICVNDLSIKDTVEAMPVAPRILPKKSFEDKILANAGSNEAKLKVNYTLAGEFYVLDPGASDKDIEGIAEAITGTGYKASDMLSDYIAAGVVPTATEAMKADVITADNATLTEVDGAYVVSNYTGTARNIVVPAEIDSKPVKTVGAGLTLNPITALTVEDGITEIESGAVAKAYGLMDVDIPDSVIEIGKNAFINLLFTEADGDYTMFADKIALAYNGSDTDITIPENVKYLAPEIFKDKKALTSVKFSEGLISIGASAFSGCEALANVTFPESLKYIGDSAFYQARAFTEIKLSKNVVEIGADAFHDCSNVSNLVLNDGLKKIGNKAFVYCLYSEQKELNATLTIPASVEYLGNEAFMNANIVDVKGGEGLTFVGYRPFEETDWFINFASDEEFGIFNGFLLKYNVPDEFEGTVVLPDGVKGISGAFKDLAKVKAVKINNGCVSISDNEFLTNSALTEITIPASVTFIGESALDIAKASSITVHCEAGSVAETYAKEKLFKTDNNI
;
A
#
# COMPACT_ATOMS: atom_id res chain seq x y z
N MET A 1 -8.06 -5.96 -25.75
CA MET A 1 -8.31 -6.99 -26.79
C MET A 1 -7.05 -7.39 -27.59
N LYS A 2 -6.43 -6.53 -28.42
CA LYS A 2 -5.23 -6.91 -29.22
C LYS A 2 -4.00 -7.31 -28.38
N ARG A 3 -3.77 -6.66 -27.22
CA ARG A 3 -2.73 -7.05 -26.24
C ARG A 3 -3.00 -8.42 -25.57
N PHE A 4 -4.25 -8.68 -25.20
CA PHE A 4 -4.70 -9.95 -24.63
C PHE A 4 -4.52 -11.13 -25.60
N ILE A 5 -4.78 -10.91 -26.89
CA ILE A 5 -4.57 -11.93 -27.95
C ILE A 5 -3.08 -12.25 -28.10
N SER A 6 -2.19 -11.25 -28.00
CA SER A 6 -0.74 -11.44 -28.12
C SER A 6 -0.13 -12.17 -26.91
N LEU A 7 -0.62 -11.89 -25.70
CA LEU A 7 -0.19 -12.56 -24.47
C LEU A 7 -0.67 -14.02 -24.43
N ALA A 8 -1.92 -14.25 -24.84
CA ALA A 8 -2.49 -15.59 -24.97
C ALA A 8 -1.76 -16.43 -26.04
N LEU A 9 -1.33 -15.82 -27.15
CA LEU A 9 -0.53 -16.51 -28.18
C LEU A 9 0.86 -16.94 -27.67
N CYS A 10 1.57 -16.08 -26.93
CA CYS A 10 2.86 -16.43 -26.32
C CYS A 10 2.71 -17.61 -25.35
N LEU A 11 1.65 -17.60 -24.54
CA LEU A 11 1.35 -18.67 -23.59
C LEU A 11 0.96 -19.99 -24.26
N ILE A 12 0.17 -19.95 -25.33
CA ILE A 12 -0.19 -21.15 -26.12
C ILE A 12 1.06 -21.75 -26.78
N LEU A 13 1.95 -20.91 -27.34
CA LEU A 13 3.22 -21.36 -27.92
C LEU A 13 4.16 -21.98 -26.88
N CYS A 14 4.29 -21.36 -25.70
CA CYS A 14 5.08 -21.91 -24.58
C CYS A 14 4.51 -23.24 -24.05
N LEU A 15 3.20 -23.36 -23.87
CA LEU A 15 2.54 -24.59 -23.38
C LEU A 15 2.61 -25.76 -24.38
N SER A 16 2.58 -25.45 -25.69
CA SER A 16 2.73 -26.44 -26.76
C SER A 16 4.12 -27.07 -26.77
N LEU A 17 5.15 -26.30 -26.43
CA LEU A 17 6.53 -26.77 -26.28
C LEU A 17 6.73 -27.61 -25.00
N VAL A 18 6.03 -27.30 -23.91
CA VAL A 18 6.08 -28.05 -22.63
C VAL A 18 5.46 -29.45 -22.76
N CYS A 19 4.38 -29.61 -23.51
CA CYS A 19 3.74 -30.92 -23.72
C CYS A 19 4.62 -31.93 -24.49
N VAL A 20 5.63 -31.46 -25.24
CA VAL A 20 6.57 -32.31 -25.99
C VAL A 20 7.54 -33.07 -25.06
N PHE A 21 7.76 -32.59 -23.83
CA PHE A 21 8.80 -33.13 -22.94
C PHE A 21 8.29 -34.05 -21.82
N THR A 22 6.98 -34.13 -21.56
CA THR A 22 6.44 -34.88 -20.40
C THR A 22 5.96 -36.31 -20.73
N GLY A 23 6.13 -36.79 -21.97
CA GLY A 23 5.66 -38.11 -22.39
C GLY A 23 6.72 -39.01 -23.03
N CYS A 24 7.51 -39.74 -22.21
CA CYS A 24 7.85 -41.16 -22.40
C CYS A 24 8.98 -41.61 -21.46
N GLY A 25 8.61 -42.15 -20.31
CA GLY A 25 9.44 -43.15 -19.63
C GLY A 25 9.33 -44.49 -20.36
N GLY A 26 10.47 -45.03 -20.81
CA GLY A 26 10.61 -46.46 -21.09
C GLY A 26 10.87 -46.86 -22.55
N LYS A 27 12.14 -47.17 -22.83
CA LYS A 27 12.70 -48.05 -23.88
C LYS A 27 12.34 -47.74 -25.36
N LYS A 28 13.38 -47.29 -26.08
CA LYS A 28 13.56 -47.24 -27.55
C LYS A 28 12.69 -48.25 -28.34
N LYS A 29 11.85 -47.74 -29.25
CA LYS A 29 11.74 -48.18 -30.67
C LYS A 29 10.80 -47.27 -31.49
N SER A 30 11.32 -46.78 -32.62
CA SER A 30 10.65 -46.33 -33.85
C SER A 30 9.34 -45.52 -33.71
N GLY A 31 9.44 -44.19 -33.73
CA GLY A 31 8.26 -43.32 -33.78
C GLY A 31 8.50 -41.83 -34.10
N GLU A 32 9.66 -41.44 -34.63
CA GLU A 32 9.98 -40.02 -34.92
C GLU A 32 9.09 -39.38 -36.00
N GLY A 33 8.34 -40.17 -36.78
CA GLY A 33 7.53 -39.69 -37.90
C GLY A 33 6.12 -39.20 -37.57
N SER A 34 5.51 -39.56 -36.43
CA SER A 34 4.11 -39.16 -36.13
C SER A 34 4.01 -37.85 -35.34
N MET A 35 4.91 -37.61 -34.39
CA MET A 35 4.92 -36.38 -33.59
C MET A 35 5.26 -35.12 -34.41
N ALA A 36 6.18 -35.22 -35.37
CA ALA A 36 6.51 -34.09 -36.26
C ALA A 36 5.34 -33.70 -37.18
N VAL A 37 4.44 -34.64 -37.49
CA VAL A 37 3.25 -34.41 -38.33
C VAL A 37 2.16 -33.71 -37.54
N GLU A 38 2.00 -34.04 -36.26
CA GLU A 38 1.01 -33.44 -35.36
C GLU A 38 1.41 -32.01 -34.94
N VAL A 39 2.69 -31.77 -34.68
CA VAL A 39 3.24 -30.42 -34.40
C VAL A 39 3.07 -29.48 -35.59
N LYS A 40 3.34 -29.97 -36.81
CA LYS A 40 3.17 -29.18 -38.04
C LYS A 40 1.70 -28.83 -38.28
N LYS A 41 0.78 -29.76 -38.01
CA LYS A 41 -0.66 -29.56 -38.12
C LYS A 41 -1.17 -28.48 -37.14
N THR A 42 -0.74 -28.52 -35.88
CA THR A 42 -1.11 -27.50 -34.87
C THR A 42 -0.53 -26.13 -35.22
N LEU A 43 0.69 -26.09 -35.77
CA LEU A 43 1.33 -24.84 -36.22
C LEU A 43 0.61 -24.24 -37.44
N ASP A 44 0.16 -25.08 -38.37
CA ASP A 44 -0.58 -24.65 -39.57
C ASP A 44 -2.02 -24.22 -39.23
N GLU A 45 -2.67 -24.84 -38.23
CA GLU A 45 -3.97 -24.42 -37.68
C GLU A 45 -3.87 -23.08 -36.93
N ALA A 46 -2.80 -22.87 -36.15
CA ALA A 46 -2.52 -21.61 -35.49
C ALA A 46 -2.21 -20.48 -36.49
N LYS A 47 -1.46 -20.76 -37.56
CA LYS A 47 -1.21 -19.81 -38.65
C LYS A 47 -2.51 -19.42 -39.38
N LYS A 48 -3.35 -20.40 -39.72
CA LYS A 48 -4.64 -20.17 -40.40
C LYS A 48 -5.60 -19.33 -39.56
N ALA A 49 -5.67 -19.58 -38.24
CA ALA A 49 -6.48 -18.80 -37.31
C ALA A 49 -6.05 -17.32 -37.17
N VAL A 50 -4.80 -17.01 -37.52
CA VAL A 50 -4.24 -15.66 -37.50
C VAL A 50 -4.39 -14.97 -38.87
N GLU A 51 -4.25 -15.71 -39.97
CA GLU A 51 -4.56 -15.25 -41.34
C GLU A 51 -6.04 -14.89 -41.50
N ASP A 52 -6.95 -15.70 -40.93
CA ASP A 52 -8.41 -15.45 -40.92
C ASP A 52 -8.80 -14.18 -40.12
N LYS A 53 -7.87 -13.63 -39.32
CA LYS A 53 -8.02 -12.37 -38.54
C LYS A 53 -7.19 -11.20 -39.10
N GLY A 54 -6.57 -11.36 -40.27
CA GLY A 54 -5.88 -10.29 -40.99
C GLY A 54 -4.55 -9.82 -40.39
N CYS A 55 -3.83 -10.69 -39.68
CA CYS A 55 -2.49 -10.40 -39.14
C CYS A 55 -1.46 -11.39 -39.72
N THR A 56 -0.23 -10.93 -39.99
CA THR A 56 0.87 -11.79 -40.46
C THR A 56 1.95 -11.85 -39.37
N PRO A 57 2.02 -12.92 -38.55
CA PRO A 57 3.05 -13.04 -37.53
C PRO A 57 4.36 -13.51 -38.16
N VAL A 58 5.43 -12.74 -38.01
CA VAL A 58 6.80 -13.18 -38.32
C VAL A 58 7.41 -13.73 -37.04
N VAL A 59 7.51 -15.05 -36.95
CA VAL A 59 8.18 -15.75 -35.85
C VAL A 59 9.61 -16.04 -36.27
N VAL A 60 10.57 -15.44 -35.58
CA VAL A 60 12.01 -15.71 -35.80
C VAL A 60 12.55 -16.49 -34.61
N THR A 61 13.01 -17.71 -34.86
CA THR A 61 13.72 -18.55 -33.88
C THR A 61 15.21 -18.40 -34.11
N VAL A 62 15.96 -17.95 -33.10
CA VAL A 62 17.41 -17.79 -33.15
C VAL A 62 18.05 -18.73 -32.12
N TYR A 63 19.08 -19.47 -32.52
CA TYR A 63 19.83 -20.37 -31.65
C TYR A 63 21.19 -19.75 -31.28
N GLU A 64 21.72 -20.08 -30.11
CA GLU A 64 23.02 -19.54 -29.66
C GLU A 64 24.19 -19.85 -30.62
N LYS A 65 24.14 -21.02 -31.28
CA LYS A 65 25.08 -21.40 -32.36
C LYS A 65 25.07 -20.45 -33.57
N ASP A 66 24.05 -19.61 -33.70
CA ASP A 66 23.91 -18.63 -34.78
C ASP A 66 24.69 -17.34 -34.47
N PHE A 67 25.20 -17.20 -33.25
CA PHE A 67 26.15 -16.17 -32.84
C PHE A 67 27.58 -16.72 -32.98
N LYS A 68 28.40 -16.10 -33.83
CA LYS A 68 29.85 -16.36 -33.83
C LYS A 68 30.52 -15.36 -32.90
N ASP A 69 31.23 -15.88 -31.88
CA ASP A 69 32.26 -15.20 -31.07
C ASP A 69 32.14 -13.68 -31.01
N GLY A 70 31.24 -13.18 -30.16
CA GLY A 70 31.12 -11.75 -29.86
C GLY A 70 30.54 -10.85 -30.96
N SER A 71 29.94 -11.41 -32.02
CA SER A 71 29.35 -10.62 -33.12
C SER A 71 27.91 -10.15 -32.84
N VAL A 72 27.57 -8.97 -33.36
CA VAL A 72 26.19 -8.44 -33.46
C VAL A 72 25.39 -9.22 -34.53
N LEU A 73 24.18 -9.68 -34.19
CA LEU A 73 23.28 -10.40 -35.10
C LEU A 73 22.53 -9.40 -36.01
N SER A 74 22.78 -9.45 -37.32
CA SER A 74 22.01 -8.65 -38.29
C SER A 74 20.72 -9.37 -38.66
N ILE A 75 19.59 -8.94 -38.08
CA ILE A 75 18.27 -9.55 -38.28
C ILE A 75 17.61 -9.21 -39.63
N GLY A 76 18.24 -8.37 -40.47
CA GLY A 76 17.68 -7.92 -41.75
C GLY A 76 17.36 -9.05 -42.73
N LYS A 77 18.04 -10.20 -42.64
CA LYS A 77 17.75 -11.38 -43.47
C LYS A 77 16.51 -12.15 -43.02
N PHE A 78 16.07 -11.98 -41.78
CA PHE A 78 14.91 -12.66 -41.19
C PHE A 78 13.63 -11.82 -41.28
N LEU A 79 13.73 -10.58 -41.77
CA LEU A 79 12.62 -9.65 -41.98
C LEU A 79 12.22 -9.52 -43.46
N ASP A 80 12.75 -10.40 -44.32
CA ASP A 80 12.48 -10.35 -45.76
C ASP A 80 10.99 -10.65 -46.02
N GLY A 81 10.22 -9.60 -46.31
CA GLY A 81 8.76 -9.66 -46.49
C GLY A 81 7.92 -8.92 -45.43
N ALA A 82 8.51 -8.45 -44.33
CA ALA A 82 7.81 -7.66 -43.32
C ALA A 82 7.48 -6.24 -43.84
N LYS A 83 6.24 -5.80 -43.64
CA LYS A 83 5.72 -4.49 -44.07
C LYS A 83 5.59 -3.54 -42.89
N LYS A 84 5.52 -2.24 -43.21
CA LYS A 84 5.27 -1.17 -42.22
C LYS A 84 3.94 -1.43 -41.50
N GLY A 85 4.01 -1.76 -40.21
CA GLY A 85 2.84 -2.06 -39.37
C GLY A 85 2.78 -3.49 -38.82
N ASP A 86 3.69 -4.38 -39.26
CA ASP A 86 3.77 -5.75 -38.77
C ASP A 86 4.33 -5.84 -37.35
N TYR A 87 3.81 -6.79 -36.57
CA TYR A 87 4.33 -7.15 -35.24
C TYR A 87 5.29 -8.33 -35.37
N VAL A 88 6.53 -8.16 -34.90
CA VAL A 88 7.58 -9.19 -34.97
C VAL A 88 7.89 -9.66 -33.55
N THR A 89 7.81 -10.98 -33.33
CA THR A 89 8.17 -11.61 -32.06
C THR A 89 9.44 -12.42 -32.25
N ILE A 90 10.46 -12.12 -31.44
CA ILE A 90 11.76 -12.81 -31.47
C ILE A 90 11.88 -13.65 -30.21
N CYS A 91 12.04 -14.97 -30.37
CA CYS A 91 12.28 -15.89 -29.26
C CYS A 91 13.74 -16.33 -29.30
N VAL A 92 14.47 -16.12 -28.19
CA VAL A 92 15.85 -16.57 -28.01
C VAL A 92 15.84 -17.71 -27.00
N ASN A 93 16.33 -18.89 -27.39
CA ASN A 93 16.48 -20.04 -26.49
C ASN A 93 17.95 -20.18 -26.10
N ASP A 94 18.22 -20.23 -24.79
CA ASP A 94 19.51 -20.59 -24.24
C ASP A 94 19.60 -22.13 -24.15
N LEU A 95 20.55 -22.74 -24.85
CA LEU A 95 20.71 -24.20 -24.92
C LEU A 95 22.20 -24.54 -24.83
N SER A 96 22.84 -24.20 -23.72
CA SER A 96 24.15 -24.75 -23.38
C SER A 96 24.26 -25.17 -21.91
N ILE A 97 23.74 -26.36 -21.57
CA ILE A 97 24.35 -27.16 -20.49
C ILE A 97 24.46 -28.60 -20.98
N LYS A 98 25.58 -28.89 -21.64
CA LYS A 98 26.14 -30.23 -21.68
C LYS A 98 27.54 -30.16 -21.08
N ASP A 99 27.69 -30.94 -20.02
CA ASP A 99 28.93 -31.41 -19.41
C ASP A 99 29.69 -30.45 -18.48
N THR A 100 29.92 -30.97 -17.26
CA THR A 100 30.91 -30.62 -16.23
C THR A 100 30.62 -29.44 -15.29
N VAL A 101 30.21 -29.82 -14.07
CA VAL A 101 30.31 -29.07 -12.82
C VAL A 101 31.78 -28.77 -12.51
N GLU A 102 32.16 -27.50 -12.43
CA GLU A 102 33.20 -27.01 -11.52
C GLU A 102 33.01 -25.51 -11.26
N ALA A 103 33.12 -25.14 -9.99
CA ALA A 103 32.62 -23.91 -9.40
C ALA A 103 33.23 -22.61 -9.96
N MET A 104 32.38 -21.61 -10.28
CA MET A 104 32.72 -20.18 -10.18
C MET A 104 31.49 -19.34 -9.81
N PRO A 105 31.59 -18.40 -8.85
CA PRO A 105 30.50 -17.52 -8.45
C PRO A 105 30.44 -16.32 -9.39
N VAL A 106 29.49 -16.29 -10.31
CA VAL A 106 29.20 -15.09 -11.12
C VAL A 106 27.68 -14.89 -11.14
N ALA A 107 27.22 -13.88 -10.41
CA ALA A 107 25.82 -13.43 -10.47
C ALA A 107 25.43 -13.15 -11.93
N PRO A 108 24.25 -13.60 -12.42
CA PRO A 108 23.85 -13.34 -13.78
C PRO A 108 23.74 -11.83 -14.02
N ARG A 109 24.59 -11.31 -14.91
CA ARG A 109 24.51 -9.93 -15.42
C ARG A 109 23.28 -9.82 -16.30
N ILE A 110 22.17 -9.36 -15.73
CA ILE A 110 21.00 -8.91 -16.49
C ILE A 110 21.40 -7.60 -17.18
N LEU A 111 21.48 -7.61 -18.52
CA LEU A 111 21.71 -6.37 -19.28
C LEU A 111 20.44 -5.50 -19.19
N PRO A 112 20.54 -4.23 -18.76
CA PRO A 112 19.37 -3.36 -18.65
C PRO A 112 18.72 -3.12 -20.01
N LYS A 113 17.38 -3.19 -20.06
CA LYS A 113 16.49 -3.04 -21.23
C LYS A 113 16.92 -1.92 -22.19
N LYS A 114 17.31 -0.77 -21.65
CA LYS A 114 17.76 0.42 -22.40
C LYS A 114 19.10 0.22 -23.13
N SER A 115 20.06 -0.48 -22.52
CA SER A 115 21.39 -0.76 -23.10
C SER A 115 21.33 -1.74 -24.29
N PHE A 116 20.31 -2.60 -24.32
CA PHE A 116 20.09 -3.57 -25.40
C PHE A 116 19.25 -2.98 -26.54
N GLU A 117 18.22 -2.20 -26.22
CA GLU A 117 17.41 -1.45 -27.19
C GLU A 117 18.25 -0.45 -27.99
N ASP A 118 19.15 0.30 -27.34
CA ASP A 118 20.07 1.24 -28.01
C ASP A 118 21.05 0.54 -28.97
N LYS A 119 21.48 -0.69 -28.66
CA LYS A 119 22.37 -1.50 -29.51
C LYS A 119 21.64 -2.13 -30.71
N ILE A 120 20.35 -2.40 -30.60
CA ILE A 120 19.50 -2.88 -31.70
C ILE A 120 19.14 -1.73 -32.64
N LEU A 121 18.73 -0.57 -32.09
CA LEU A 121 18.37 0.61 -32.86
C LEU A 121 19.56 1.18 -33.67
N ALA A 122 20.78 1.06 -33.16
CA ALA A 122 22.00 1.47 -33.88
C ALA A 122 22.25 0.72 -35.21
N ASN A 123 21.59 -0.42 -35.46
CA ASN A 123 21.75 -1.22 -36.69
C ASN A 123 20.53 -1.21 -37.63
N ALA A 124 19.44 -0.52 -37.27
CA ALA A 124 18.28 -0.35 -38.14
C ALA A 124 18.53 0.84 -39.08
N GLY A 125 19.34 0.66 -40.12
CA GLY A 125 19.55 1.68 -41.14
C GLY A 125 18.21 2.16 -41.75
N SER A 126 18.00 3.48 -41.72
CA SER A 126 17.01 4.34 -42.41
C SER A 126 15.55 3.88 -42.62
N ASN A 127 15.10 2.74 -42.12
CA ASN A 127 13.71 2.30 -42.23
C ASN A 127 13.03 2.39 -40.85
N GLU A 128 12.29 3.48 -40.65
CA GLU A 128 11.42 3.76 -39.50
C GLU A 128 10.24 2.77 -39.39
N ALA A 129 10.53 1.50 -39.11
CA ALA A 129 9.55 0.58 -38.54
C ALA A 129 9.68 0.69 -37.01
N LYS A 130 8.62 1.16 -36.33
CA LYS A 130 8.53 1.14 -34.86
C LYS A 130 8.54 -0.30 -34.36
N LEU A 131 9.72 -0.88 -34.17
CA LEU A 131 9.92 -2.17 -33.53
C LEU A 131 9.54 -2.03 -32.06
N LYS A 132 8.46 -2.70 -31.65
CA LYS A 132 8.13 -2.94 -30.24
C LYS A 132 8.59 -4.36 -29.93
N VAL A 133 9.77 -4.49 -29.32
CA VAL A 133 10.30 -5.78 -28.86
C VAL A 133 9.64 -6.08 -27.52
N ASN A 134 8.73 -7.05 -27.48
CA ASN A 134 8.22 -7.58 -26.22
C ASN A 134 9.20 -8.66 -25.74
N TYR A 135 9.85 -8.40 -24.62
CA TYR A 135 10.57 -9.45 -23.89
C TYR A 135 9.54 -10.32 -23.19
N THR A 136 9.59 -11.60 -23.45
CA THR A 136 9.17 -12.59 -22.47
C THR A 136 10.48 -13.28 -22.11
N LEU A 137 11.07 -12.93 -20.95
CA LEU A 137 11.82 -13.98 -20.29
C LEU A 137 10.77 -15.06 -20.07
N ALA A 138 10.89 -16.19 -20.78
CA ALA A 138 10.48 -17.42 -20.15
C ALA A 138 11.18 -17.34 -18.79
N GLY A 139 10.40 -17.18 -17.72
CA GLY A 139 10.96 -17.28 -16.38
C GLY A 139 11.86 -18.51 -16.41
N GLU A 140 13.02 -18.44 -15.78
CA GLU A 140 13.77 -19.65 -15.51
C GLU A 140 12.84 -20.57 -14.70
N PHE A 141 12.06 -21.38 -15.40
CA PHE A 141 11.41 -22.53 -14.85
C PHE A 141 12.56 -23.49 -14.62
N TYR A 142 13.06 -23.51 -13.39
CA TYR A 142 13.82 -24.65 -12.92
C TYR A 142 12.87 -25.85 -13.03
N VAL A 143 13.00 -26.59 -14.13
CA VAL A 143 12.35 -27.89 -14.29
C VAL A 143 13.05 -28.78 -13.28
N LEU A 144 12.40 -29.04 -12.16
CA LEU A 144 12.80 -30.15 -11.29
C LEU A 144 12.72 -31.41 -12.13
N ASP A 145 13.87 -32.01 -12.41
CA ASP A 145 13.92 -33.38 -12.89
C ASP A 145 13.10 -34.22 -11.89
N PRO A 146 12.10 -35.01 -12.33
CA PRO A 146 11.36 -35.91 -11.44
C PRO A 146 12.25 -36.94 -10.71
N GLY A 147 13.56 -36.99 -10.98
CA GLY A 147 14.58 -37.70 -10.20
C GLY A 147 15.54 -36.84 -9.34
N ALA A 148 15.32 -35.53 -9.19
CA ALA A 148 16.18 -34.66 -8.37
C ALA A 148 16.16 -35.07 -6.88
N SER A 149 17.33 -35.17 -6.25
CA SER A 149 17.42 -35.50 -4.83
C SER A 149 17.12 -34.25 -3.98
N ASP A 150 16.65 -34.42 -2.74
CA ASP A 150 16.37 -33.31 -1.81
C ASP A 150 17.57 -32.34 -1.67
N LYS A 151 18.79 -32.85 -1.88
CA LYS A 151 20.05 -32.10 -1.81
C LYS A 151 20.30 -31.20 -3.03
N ASP A 152 19.79 -31.58 -4.21
CA ASP A 152 19.88 -30.78 -5.44
C ASP A 152 18.89 -29.61 -5.39
N ILE A 153 17.75 -29.81 -4.71
CA ILE A 153 16.72 -28.81 -4.46
C ILE A 153 17.22 -27.78 -3.42
N GLU A 154 17.87 -28.23 -2.35
CA GLU A 154 18.52 -27.35 -1.36
C GLU A 154 19.64 -26.49 -1.97
N GLY A 155 20.39 -26.99 -2.95
CA GLY A 155 21.44 -26.22 -3.64
C GLY A 155 20.91 -25.10 -4.53
N ILE A 156 19.77 -25.30 -5.20
CA ILE A 156 19.12 -24.27 -6.03
C ILE A 156 18.43 -23.21 -5.15
N ALA A 157 17.83 -23.65 -4.04
CA ALA A 157 17.24 -22.82 -3.00
C ALA A 157 18.23 -21.82 -2.38
N GLU A 158 19.43 -22.28 -1.99
CA GLU A 158 20.48 -21.43 -1.39
C GLU A 158 21.09 -20.44 -2.40
N ALA A 159 21.10 -20.78 -3.70
CA ALA A 159 21.62 -19.90 -4.75
C ALA A 159 20.68 -18.72 -5.09
N ILE A 160 19.38 -18.86 -4.84
CA ILE A 160 18.34 -17.87 -5.19
C ILE A 160 18.12 -16.85 -4.06
N THR A 161 18.18 -17.26 -2.78
CA THR A 161 17.64 -16.41 -1.70
C THR A 161 18.64 -15.43 -1.09
N GLY A 162 19.96 -15.68 -1.12
CA GLY A 162 21.01 -14.77 -0.61
C GLY A 162 20.82 -14.26 0.84
N THR A 163 19.79 -14.75 1.53
CA THR A 163 19.24 -14.30 2.81
C THR A 163 18.74 -15.57 3.47
N GLY A 164 18.94 -15.70 4.79
CA GLY A 164 18.79 -16.97 5.53
C GLY A 164 17.37 -17.57 5.65
N TYR A 165 16.53 -17.44 4.62
CA TYR A 165 15.25 -18.14 4.48
C TYR A 165 15.43 -19.43 3.65
N LYS A 166 15.01 -20.56 4.22
CA LYS A 166 15.15 -21.89 3.61
C LYS A 166 14.06 -22.11 2.56
N ALA A 167 14.43 -22.33 1.29
CA ALA A 167 13.43 -22.59 0.25
C ALA A 167 12.74 -23.98 0.36
N SER A 168 13.17 -24.85 1.29
CA SER A 168 12.44 -26.08 1.65
C SER A 168 11.04 -25.79 2.22
N ASP A 169 10.87 -24.65 2.88
CA ASP A 169 9.56 -24.19 3.37
C ASP A 169 8.69 -23.66 2.21
N MET A 170 9.30 -23.12 1.15
CA MET A 170 8.61 -22.59 -0.04
C MET A 170 8.07 -23.68 -0.96
N LEU A 171 8.82 -24.77 -1.14
CA LEU A 171 8.44 -25.86 -2.04
C LEU A 171 7.39 -26.79 -1.40
N SER A 172 7.44 -26.97 -0.07
CA SER A 172 6.47 -27.78 0.67
C SER A 172 5.08 -27.16 0.66
N ASP A 173 4.97 -25.84 0.78
CA ASP A 173 3.71 -25.10 0.63
C ASP A 173 3.16 -25.16 -0.82
N TYR A 174 4.06 -25.11 -1.82
CA TYR A 174 3.70 -25.19 -3.25
C TYR A 174 3.17 -26.57 -3.65
N ILE A 175 3.64 -27.64 -3.00
CA ILE A 175 3.22 -29.04 -3.24
C ILE A 175 1.99 -29.40 -2.39
N ALA A 176 1.84 -28.85 -1.18
CA ALA A 176 0.72 -29.12 -0.28
C ALA A 176 -0.65 -28.64 -0.79
N ALA A 177 -0.68 -27.70 -1.75
CA ALA A 177 -1.92 -27.11 -2.29
C ALA A 177 -2.79 -28.06 -3.14
N GLY A 178 -2.36 -29.30 -3.40
CA GLY A 178 -3.25 -30.46 -3.60
C GLY A 178 -4.23 -30.49 -4.79
N VAL A 179 -4.33 -29.46 -5.63
CA VAL A 179 -5.16 -29.46 -6.85
C VAL A 179 -4.40 -28.66 -7.91
N VAL A 180 -4.03 -29.31 -9.03
CA VAL A 180 -3.50 -28.61 -10.20
C VAL A 180 -4.68 -28.36 -11.13
N PRO A 181 -5.23 -27.12 -11.22
CA PRO A 181 -6.23 -26.81 -12.23
C PRO A 181 -5.62 -27.01 -13.61
N THR A 182 -6.43 -27.35 -14.61
CA THR A 182 -5.93 -27.36 -15.99
C THR A 182 -5.38 -25.97 -16.33
N ALA A 183 -4.27 -25.88 -17.07
CA ALA A 183 -3.58 -24.61 -17.37
C ALA A 183 -4.50 -23.54 -18.01
N THR A 184 -5.64 -23.96 -18.56
CA THR A 184 -6.65 -23.09 -19.17
C THR A 184 -7.66 -22.53 -18.15
N GLU A 185 -7.98 -23.27 -17.09
CA GLU A 185 -8.89 -22.83 -16.01
C GLU A 185 -8.20 -21.91 -15.00
N ALA A 186 -6.91 -22.18 -14.68
CA ALA A 186 -6.12 -21.36 -13.76
C ALA A 186 -5.89 -19.91 -14.26
N MET A 187 -6.04 -19.66 -15.56
CA MET A 187 -5.83 -18.34 -16.18
C MET A 187 -7.11 -17.51 -16.30
N LYS A 188 -8.29 -18.10 -16.09
CA LYS A 188 -9.52 -17.33 -16.04
C LYS A 188 -9.50 -16.53 -14.74
N ALA A 189 -9.80 -15.23 -14.83
CA ALA A 189 -9.91 -14.40 -13.65
C ALA A 189 -11.07 -14.90 -12.77
N ASP A 190 -10.80 -15.08 -11.48
CA ASP A 190 -11.84 -15.31 -10.48
C ASP A 190 -12.12 -14.01 -9.73
N VAL A 191 -13.41 -13.75 -9.51
CA VAL A 191 -13.85 -12.55 -8.79
C VAL A 191 -14.09 -12.95 -7.35
N ILE A 192 -13.60 -12.16 -6.41
CA ILE A 192 -13.82 -12.44 -5.00
C ILE A 192 -15.30 -12.25 -4.65
N THR A 193 -15.84 -13.18 -3.87
CA THR A 193 -17.21 -13.23 -3.37
C THR A 193 -17.21 -13.66 -1.91
N ALA A 194 -18.37 -13.63 -1.25
CA ALA A 194 -18.54 -14.14 0.10
C ALA A 194 -18.25 -15.66 0.24
N ASP A 195 -18.28 -16.41 -0.86
CA ASP A 195 -18.06 -17.86 -0.86
C ASP A 195 -16.58 -18.26 -0.89
N ASN A 196 -15.69 -17.37 -1.36
CA ASN A 196 -14.29 -17.70 -1.63
C ASN A 196 -13.28 -16.78 -0.92
N ALA A 197 -13.71 -15.88 -0.02
CA ALA A 197 -12.83 -15.05 0.80
C ALA A 197 -13.45 -14.71 2.16
N THR A 198 -12.62 -14.28 3.11
CA THR A 198 -13.06 -13.72 4.39
C THR A 198 -13.46 -12.25 4.20
N LEU A 199 -14.67 -11.89 4.64
CA LEU A 199 -15.18 -10.52 4.65
C LEU A 199 -15.31 -10.03 6.09
N THR A 200 -14.58 -8.98 6.44
CA THR A 200 -14.72 -8.29 7.74
C THR A 200 -15.41 -6.95 7.50
N GLU A 201 -16.48 -6.66 8.23
CA GLU A 201 -17.17 -5.37 8.11
C GLU A 201 -16.54 -4.35 9.05
N VAL A 202 -16.08 -3.23 8.48
CA VAL A 202 -15.50 -2.08 9.18
C VAL A 202 -16.18 -0.83 8.64
N ASP A 203 -16.80 -0.05 9.52
CA ASP A 203 -17.50 1.21 9.18
C ASP A 203 -18.51 1.10 8.01
N GLY A 204 -19.23 -0.04 7.95
CA GLY A 204 -20.26 -0.30 6.94
C GLY A 204 -19.72 -0.69 5.56
N ALA A 205 -18.41 -0.96 5.45
CA ALA A 205 -17.76 -1.48 4.25
C ALA A 205 -17.02 -2.79 4.54
N TYR A 206 -16.72 -3.56 3.49
CA TYR A 206 -15.96 -4.79 3.60
C TYR A 206 -14.45 -4.57 3.43
N VAL A 207 -13.70 -5.24 4.32
CA VAL A 207 -12.30 -5.61 4.17
C VAL A 207 -12.25 -7.06 3.67
N VAL A 208 -11.59 -7.29 2.55
CA VAL A 208 -11.49 -8.60 1.91
C VAL A 208 -10.13 -9.23 2.20
N SER A 209 -10.10 -10.44 2.78
CA SER A 209 -8.87 -11.17 3.09
C SER A 209 -9.01 -12.68 2.85
N ASN A 210 -7.91 -13.43 2.92
CA ASN A 210 -7.92 -14.90 2.91
C ASN A 210 -8.77 -15.56 1.80
N TYR A 211 -8.54 -15.16 0.56
CA TYR A 211 -9.04 -15.80 -0.64
C TYR A 211 -8.61 -17.28 -0.69
N THR A 212 -9.60 -18.16 -0.89
CA THR A 212 -9.48 -19.62 -0.84
C THR A 212 -9.63 -20.28 -2.21
N GLY A 213 -9.93 -19.50 -3.26
CA GLY A 213 -10.06 -20.01 -4.62
C GLY A 213 -8.72 -20.44 -5.22
N THR A 214 -8.78 -21.17 -6.34
CA THR A 214 -7.61 -21.78 -6.99
C THR A 214 -7.12 -21.02 -8.24
N ALA A 215 -7.83 -19.96 -8.64
CA ALA A 215 -7.44 -19.16 -9.79
C ALA A 215 -6.17 -18.36 -9.51
N ARG A 216 -5.36 -18.15 -10.57
CA ARG A 216 -4.11 -17.37 -10.49
C ARG A 216 -4.30 -15.90 -10.84
N ASN A 217 -5.42 -15.55 -11.44
CA ASN A 217 -5.79 -14.16 -11.71
C ASN A 217 -7.00 -13.84 -10.83
N ILE A 218 -6.88 -12.83 -9.97
CA ILE A 218 -7.94 -12.48 -9.02
C ILE A 218 -8.40 -11.04 -9.22
N VAL A 219 -9.70 -10.82 -9.03
CA VAL A 219 -10.32 -9.49 -9.03
C VAL A 219 -10.93 -9.23 -7.66
N VAL A 220 -10.52 -8.16 -7.00
CA VAL A 220 -11.22 -7.64 -5.82
C VAL A 220 -12.28 -6.66 -6.31
N PRO A 221 -13.58 -7.01 -6.22
CA PRO A 221 -14.64 -6.15 -6.72
C PRO A 221 -14.90 -4.98 -5.78
N ALA A 222 -15.47 -3.89 -6.30
CA ALA A 222 -15.81 -2.70 -5.50
C ALA A 222 -17.05 -2.90 -4.62
N GLU A 223 -17.83 -3.96 -4.85
CA GLU A 223 -19.06 -4.28 -4.13
C GLU A 223 -19.22 -5.80 -4.03
N ILE A 224 -19.62 -6.30 -2.85
CA ILE A 224 -20.02 -7.69 -2.62
C ILE A 224 -21.35 -7.65 -1.87
N ASP A 225 -22.36 -8.37 -2.39
CA ASP A 225 -23.70 -8.47 -1.79
C ASP A 225 -24.34 -7.11 -1.46
N SER A 226 -24.22 -6.14 -2.37
CA SER A 226 -24.72 -4.76 -2.22
C SER A 226 -24.07 -3.94 -1.10
N LYS A 227 -22.94 -4.40 -0.57
CA LYS A 227 -22.09 -3.63 0.33
C LYS A 227 -20.77 -3.24 -0.34
N PRO A 228 -20.29 -2.01 -0.13
CA PRO A 228 -19.05 -1.55 -0.72
C PRO A 228 -17.85 -2.31 -0.13
N VAL A 229 -16.87 -2.61 -0.96
CA VAL A 229 -15.54 -3.07 -0.55
C VAL A 229 -14.62 -1.85 -0.58
N LYS A 230 -13.92 -1.61 0.54
CA LYS A 230 -13.01 -0.47 0.66
C LYS A 230 -11.55 -0.86 0.81
N THR A 231 -11.29 -2.08 1.28
CA THR A 231 -9.93 -2.47 1.67
C THR A 231 -9.59 -3.88 1.17
N VAL A 232 -8.42 -3.99 0.53
CA VAL A 232 -7.75 -5.27 0.31
C VAL A 232 -6.97 -5.60 1.58
N GLY A 233 -7.48 -6.52 2.39
CA GLY A 233 -6.95 -6.85 3.71
C GLY A 233 -5.64 -7.64 3.69
N ALA A 234 -4.96 -7.61 4.83
CA ALA A 234 -3.73 -8.36 5.06
C ALA A 234 -3.92 -9.86 4.78
N GLY A 235 -2.95 -10.49 4.11
CA GLY A 235 -3.02 -11.91 3.78
C GLY A 235 -4.18 -12.25 2.85
N LEU A 236 -4.44 -11.39 1.85
CA LEU A 236 -5.46 -11.61 0.83
C LEU A 236 -5.38 -13.00 0.22
N THR A 237 -4.19 -13.54 -0.02
CA THR A 237 -4.04 -14.90 -0.53
C THR A 237 -2.78 -15.57 0.00
N LEU A 238 -2.89 -16.87 0.25
CA LEU A 238 -1.75 -17.78 0.45
C LEU A 238 -1.42 -18.57 -0.83
N ASN A 239 -2.35 -18.59 -1.79
CA ASN A 239 -2.16 -19.26 -3.08
C ASN A 239 -1.31 -18.39 -4.03
N PRO A 240 -0.45 -19.01 -4.86
CA PRO A 240 0.35 -18.29 -5.83
C PRO A 240 -0.54 -17.72 -6.94
N ILE A 241 -0.79 -16.41 -6.86
CA ILE A 241 -1.43 -15.63 -7.94
C ILE A 241 -0.38 -15.04 -8.88
N THR A 242 -0.77 -14.81 -10.13
CA THR A 242 0.03 -14.17 -11.19
C THR A 242 -0.45 -12.77 -11.54
N ALA A 243 -1.74 -12.45 -11.31
CA ALA A 243 -2.28 -11.11 -11.53
C ALA A 243 -3.34 -10.75 -10.47
N LEU A 244 -3.35 -9.49 -10.06
CA LEU A 244 -4.35 -8.89 -9.18
C LEU A 244 -4.97 -7.66 -9.85
N THR A 245 -6.29 -7.64 -9.96
CA THR A 245 -7.07 -6.46 -10.35
C THR A 245 -7.85 -5.95 -9.14
N VAL A 246 -7.66 -4.68 -8.82
CA VAL A 246 -8.43 -3.97 -7.79
C VAL A 246 -9.43 -3.06 -8.51
N GLU A 247 -10.72 -3.21 -8.23
CA GLU A 247 -11.74 -2.36 -8.87
C GLU A 247 -11.81 -0.95 -8.26
N ASP A 248 -12.23 0.01 -9.09
CA ASP A 248 -12.39 1.41 -8.71
C ASP A 248 -13.45 1.56 -7.60
N GLY A 249 -13.11 2.28 -6.54
CA GLY A 249 -13.92 2.41 -5.34
C GLY A 249 -13.25 1.86 -4.08
N ILE A 250 -12.31 0.94 -4.25
CA ILE A 250 -11.41 0.45 -3.19
C ILE A 250 -10.35 1.52 -2.91
N THR A 251 -10.11 1.81 -1.64
CA THR A 251 -9.28 2.94 -1.19
C THR A 251 -7.97 2.52 -0.55
N GLU A 252 -7.86 1.29 -0.08
CA GLU A 252 -6.71 0.83 0.70
C GLU A 252 -6.28 -0.60 0.30
N ILE A 253 -4.96 -0.82 0.29
CA ILE A 253 -4.32 -2.13 0.26
C ILE A 253 -3.50 -2.27 1.54
N GLU A 254 -3.94 -3.10 2.47
CA GLU A 254 -3.33 -3.23 3.81
C GLU A 254 -1.89 -3.78 3.77
N SER A 255 -1.21 -3.59 4.90
CA SER A 255 0.12 -4.14 5.11
C SER A 255 0.13 -5.66 4.92
N GLY A 256 1.03 -6.14 4.08
CA GLY A 256 1.16 -7.56 3.77
C GLY A 256 -0.02 -8.18 3.00
N ALA A 257 -0.89 -7.38 2.37
CA ALA A 257 -2.02 -7.87 1.58
C ALA A 257 -1.64 -9.00 0.61
N VAL A 258 -0.55 -8.85 -0.14
CA VAL A 258 -0.05 -9.89 -1.08
C VAL A 258 1.41 -10.29 -0.84
N ALA A 259 1.90 -10.20 0.41
CA ALA A 259 3.29 -10.51 0.78
C ALA A 259 3.74 -11.96 0.52
N LYS A 260 2.80 -12.88 0.31
CA LYS A 260 3.05 -14.30 0.00
C LYS A 260 2.69 -14.66 -1.45
N ALA A 261 2.30 -13.68 -2.26
CA ALA A 261 2.03 -13.88 -3.67
C ALA A 261 3.32 -13.83 -4.50
N TYR A 262 4.28 -14.73 -4.22
CA TYR A 262 5.61 -14.74 -4.85
C TYR A 262 5.57 -14.74 -6.39
N GLY A 263 4.52 -15.32 -6.97
CA GLY A 263 4.28 -15.42 -8.40
C GLY A 263 3.63 -14.20 -9.06
N LEU A 264 3.31 -13.14 -8.30
CA LEU A 264 2.57 -11.98 -8.81
C LEU A 264 3.45 -11.19 -9.79
N MET A 265 2.97 -11.08 -11.03
CA MET A 265 3.67 -10.42 -12.13
C MET A 265 3.02 -9.09 -12.51
N ASP A 266 1.71 -8.96 -12.32
CA ASP A 266 0.95 -7.81 -12.76
C ASP A 266 -0.05 -7.37 -11.68
N VAL A 267 -0.21 -6.06 -11.53
CA VAL A 267 -1.22 -5.47 -10.66
C VAL A 267 -1.89 -4.29 -11.36
N ASP A 268 -3.22 -4.33 -11.40
CA ASP A 268 -4.03 -3.20 -11.82
C ASP A 268 -4.62 -2.51 -10.58
N ILE A 269 -4.03 -1.37 -10.23
CA ILE A 269 -4.41 -0.54 -9.09
C ILE A 269 -5.10 0.73 -9.64
N PRO A 270 -6.37 0.98 -9.27
CA PRO A 270 -7.10 2.16 -9.70
C PRO A 270 -6.69 3.38 -8.89
N ASP A 271 -6.96 4.57 -9.42
CA ASP A 271 -6.61 5.83 -8.75
C ASP A 271 -7.44 6.09 -7.47
N SER A 272 -8.49 5.30 -7.22
CA SER A 272 -9.21 5.30 -5.94
C SER A 272 -8.38 4.75 -4.79
N VAL A 273 -7.41 3.87 -5.06
CA VAL A 273 -6.49 3.38 -4.03
C VAL A 273 -5.54 4.52 -3.68
N ILE A 274 -5.68 5.01 -2.46
CA ILE A 274 -4.90 6.12 -1.92
C ILE A 274 -3.86 5.64 -0.90
N GLU A 275 -4.05 4.47 -0.30
CA GLU A 275 -3.12 3.91 0.68
C GLU A 275 -2.62 2.51 0.27
N ILE A 276 -1.30 2.30 0.39
CA ILE A 276 -0.65 1.00 0.25
C ILE A 276 0.22 0.77 1.48
N GLY A 277 -0.17 -0.22 2.29
CA GLY A 277 0.46 -0.57 3.54
C GLY A 277 1.85 -1.18 3.39
N LYS A 278 2.59 -1.22 4.50
CA LYS A 278 3.94 -1.75 4.57
C LYS A 278 3.96 -3.19 4.08
N ASN A 279 4.94 -3.49 3.23
CA ASN A 279 5.16 -4.84 2.72
C ASN A 279 3.95 -5.43 1.95
N ALA A 280 2.96 -4.61 1.53
CA ALA A 280 1.84 -5.10 0.73
C ALA A 280 2.32 -5.91 -0.49
N PHE A 281 3.42 -5.47 -1.11
CA PHE A 281 4.09 -6.07 -2.26
C PHE A 281 5.54 -6.52 -1.96
N ILE A 282 5.83 -6.97 -0.73
CA ILE A 282 7.17 -7.52 -0.40
C ILE A 282 7.33 -8.95 -0.93
N ASN A 283 8.58 -9.40 -1.11
CA ASN A 283 8.95 -10.75 -1.54
C ASN A 283 8.43 -11.14 -2.94
N LEU A 284 8.10 -10.16 -3.78
CA LEU A 284 7.73 -10.43 -5.17
C LEU A 284 8.98 -10.80 -5.97
N LEU A 285 8.90 -11.92 -6.69
CA LEU A 285 10.01 -12.39 -7.52
C LEU A 285 10.21 -11.51 -8.77
N PHE A 286 9.16 -10.82 -9.20
CA PHE A 286 9.14 -10.03 -10.43
C PHE A 286 9.25 -8.53 -10.10
N THR A 287 10.47 -8.05 -9.92
CA THR A 287 10.77 -6.61 -9.80
C THR A 287 11.67 -6.14 -10.93
N GLU A 288 11.61 -4.87 -11.25
CA GLU A 288 12.41 -4.24 -12.31
C GLU A 288 13.32 -3.17 -11.71
N ALA A 289 14.51 -2.98 -12.27
CA ALA A 289 15.37 -1.86 -11.90
C ALA A 289 15.14 -0.67 -12.83
N ASP A 290 14.94 0.53 -12.28
CA ASP A 290 14.98 1.79 -13.01
C ASP A 290 15.99 2.73 -12.34
N GLY A 291 17.22 2.74 -12.86
CA GLY A 291 18.35 3.39 -12.19
C GLY A 291 18.58 2.77 -10.81
N ASP A 292 18.55 3.62 -9.78
CA ASP A 292 18.73 3.22 -8.37
C ASP A 292 17.43 2.72 -7.71
N TYR A 293 16.32 2.72 -8.44
CA TYR A 293 15.02 2.28 -7.94
C TYR A 293 14.76 0.81 -8.23
N THR A 294 14.22 0.11 -7.23
CA THR A 294 13.51 -1.15 -7.43
C THR A 294 12.04 -0.86 -7.65
N MET A 295 11.50 -1.29 -8.79
CA MET A 295 10.16 -1.01 -9.27
C MET A 295 9.31 -2.27 -9.32
N PHE A 296 8.01 -2.12 -9.10
CA PHE A 296 7.00 -3.14 -9.35
C PHE A 296 5.88 -2.60 -10.24
N ALA A 297 5.50 -3.41 -11.23
CA ALA A 297 4.44 -3.13 -12.21
C ALA A 297 4.54 -1.74 -12.87
N ASP A 298 5.76 -1.22 -13.07
CA ASP A 298 6.04 0.09 -13.70
C ASP A 298 5.39 1.29 -12.97
N LYS A 299 4.88 1.11 -11.74
CA LYS A 299 4.05 2.11 -11.04
C LYS A 299 4.38 2.27 -9.55
N ILE A 300 4.99 1.27 -8.93
CA ILE A 300 5.30 1.29 -7.50
C ILE A 300 6.81 1.30 -7.33
N ALA A 301 7.35 2.32 -6.66
CA ALA A 301 8.75 2.32 -6.24
C ALA A 301 8.86 1.63 -4.87
N LEU A 302 9.54 0.48 -4.84
CA LEU A 302 9.67 -0.37 -3.65
C LEU A 302 10.90 -0.03 -2.81
N ALA A 303 12.00 0.38 -3.44
CA ALA A 303 13.25 0.69 -2.75
C ALA A 303 14.10 1.68 -3.57
N TYR A 304 14.99 2.39 -2.89
CA TYR A 304 15.99 3.26 -3.51
C TYR A 304 17.37 3.01 -2.92
N ASN A 305 18.29 2.54 -3.76
CA ASN A 305 19.65 2.15 -3.36
C ASN A 305 20.70 3.26 -3.62
N GLY A 306 20.28 4.39 -4.18
CA GLY A 306 21.15 5.51 -4.48
C GLY A 306 21.57 6.31 -3.24
N SER A 307 22.53 7.19 -3.44
CA SER A 307 23.09 8.08 -2.41
C SER A 307 22.98 9.57 -2.76
N ASP A 308 22.26 9.90 -3.84
CA ASP A 308 22.10 11.29 -4.27
C ASP A 308 21.40 12.14 -3.21
N THR A 309 21.83 13.40 -3.11
CA THR A 309 21.23 14.40 -2.22
C THR A 309 19.97 15.02 -2.83
N ASP A 310 19.85 15.00 -4.15
CA ASP A 310 18.71 15.54 -4.89
C ASP A 310 18.17 14.47 -5.82
N ILE A 311 16.98 13.97 -5.54
CA ILE A 311 16.41 12.83 -6.26
C ILE A 311 15.25 13.25 -7.16
N THR A 312 15.08 12.54 -8.27
CA THR A 312 13.87 12.60 -9.09
C THR A 312 13.18 11.24 -9.04
N ILE A 313 11.90 11.23 -8.68
CA ILE A 313 11.06 10.04 -8.75
C ILE A 313 10.71 9.78 -10.23
N PRO A 314 10.84 8.53 -10.74
CA PRO A 314 10.48 8.21 -12.13
C PRO A 314 9.03 8.59 -12.49
N GLU A 315 8.79 9.12 -13.70
CA GLU A 315 7.51 9.74 -14.11
C GLU A 315 6.29 8.80 -14.09
N ASN A 316 6.52 7.50 -14.22
CA ASN A 316 5.54 6.40 -14.18
C ASN A 316 5.11 6.02 -12.76
N VAL A 317 5.86 6.43 -11.73
CA VAL A 317 5.57 6.09 -10.34
C VAL A 317 4.29 6.77 -9.87
N LYS A 318 3.36 5.97 -9.36
CA LYS A 318 2.13 6.40 -8.69
C LYS A 318 2.19 6.22 -7.18
N TYR A 319 3.00 5.30 -6.68
CA TYR A 319 3.06 4.96 -5.26
C TYR A 319 4.51 4.83 -4.81
N LEU A 320 4.85 5.54 -3.73
CA LEU A 320 6.09 5.30 -2.99
C LEU A 320 5.81 4.31 -1.87
N ALA A 321 6.53 3.19 -1.85
CA ALA A 321 6.39 2.20 -0.79
C ALA A 321 6.87 2.77 0.57
N PRO A 322 6.42 2.20 1.69
CA PRO A 322 6.90 2.57 3.00
C PRO A 322 8.43 2.47 3.14
N GLU A 323 9.01 3.39 3.89
CA GLU A 323 10.45 3.45 4.24
C GLU A 323 11.43 3.63 3.06
N ILE A 324 10.99 3.89 1.82
CA ILE A 324 11.86 3.94 0.62
C ILE A 324 13.09 4.87 0.74
N PHE A 325 12.96 6.01 1.41
CA PHE A 325 14.06 6.96 1.68
C PHE A 325 14.33 7.17 3.17
N LYS A 326 13.89 6.23 4.02
CA LYS A 326 14.09 6.34 5.47
C LYS A 326 15.58 6.52 5.81
N ASP A 327 15.85 7.44 6.73
CA ASP A 327 17.18 7.80 7.23
C ASP A 327 18.19 8.26 6.14
N LYS A 328 17.73 8.71 4.97
CA LYS A 328 18.58 9.37 3.97
C LYS A 328 18.91 10.81 4.40
N LYS A 329 19.69 10.95 5.47
CA LYS A 329 20.02 12.23 6.13
C LYS A 329 20.69 13.28 5.23
N ALA A 330 21.29 12.85 4.12
CA ALA A 330 21.91 13.74 3.14
C ALA A 330 20.93 14.23 2.05
N LEU A 331 19.70 13.71 2.00
CA LEU A 331 18.70 14.09 1.03
C LEU A 331 18.20 15.51 1.31
N THR A 332 18.41 16.41 0.35
CA THR A 332 18.08 17.84 0.42
C THR A 332 16.86 18.23 -0.40
N SER A 333 16.56 17.50 -1.48
CA SER A 333 15.37 17.73 -2.31
C SER A 333 14.84 16.47 -2.97
N VAL A 334 13.53 16.48 -3.23
CA VAL A 334 12.84 15.46 -4.04
C VAL A 334 11.96 16.14 -5.08
N LYS A 335 12.12 15.71 -6.33
CA LYS A 335 11.18 16.00 -7.41
C LYS A 335 10.26 14.79 -7.60
N PHE A 336 9.00 14.93 -7.21
CA PHE A 336 8.00 13.89 -7.41
C PHE A 336 7.57 13.76 -8.88
N SER A 337 7.02 12.60 -9.23
CA SER A 337 6.33 12.40 -10.51
C SER A 337 4.99 13.16 -10.52
N GLU A 338 4.59 13.66 -11.68
CA GLU A 338 3.31 14.38 -11.83
C GLU A 338 2.08 13.48 -11.60
N GLY A 339 2.24 12.15 -11.69
CA GLY A 339 1.21 11.15 -11.45
C GLY A 339 1.21 10.50 -10.07
N LEU A 340 2.01 11.00 -9.12
CA LEU A 340 2.12 10.42 -7.78
C LEU A 340 0.81 10.55 -6.99
N ILE A 341 0.24 9.41 -6.58
CA ILE A 341 -1.01 9.33 -5.82
C ILE A 341 -0.75 9.26 -4.31
N SER A 342 0.29 8.53 -3.89
CA SER A 342 0.50 8.21 -2.47
C SER A 342 1.98 8.20 -2.07
N ILE A 343 2.26 8.73 -0.89
CA ILE A 343 3.53 8.61 -0.18
C ILE A 343 3.34 7.65 0.98
N GLY A 344 4.02 6.49 0.94
CA GLY A 344 3.87 5.46 1.95
C GLY A 344 4.41 5.85 3.33
N ALA A 345 4.03 5.06 4.34
CA ALA A 345 4.44 5.26 5.72
C ALA A 345 5.96 5.35 5.88
N SER A 346 6.43 6.34 6.64
CA SER A 346 7.86 6.58 6.92
C SER A 346 8.74 6.76 5.68
N ALA A 347 8.18 7.06 4.50
CA ALA A 347 8.93 7.13 3.24
C ALA A 347 10.15 8.07 3.30
N PHE A 348 10.03 9.21 3.98
CA PHE A 348 11.09 10.21 4.21
C PHE A 348 11.38 10.42 5.70
N SER A 349 11.04 9.46 6.56
CA SER A 349 11.33 9.53 7.99
C SER A 349 12.84 9.66 8.21
N GLY A 350 13.28 10.60 9.05
CA GLY A 350 14.69 10.86 9.34
C GLY A 350 15.47 11.54 8.21
N CYS A 351 14.80 12.05 7.16
CA CYS A 351 15.44 12.88 6.13
C CYS A 351 15.67 14.31 6.64
N GLU A 352 16.56 14.46 7.63
CA GLU A 352 16.76 15.70 8.41
C GLU A 352 17.15 16.91 7.55
N ALA A 353 17.81 16.71 6.40
CA ALA A 353 18.24 17.78 5.49
C ALA A 353 17.23 18.13 4.39
N LEU A 354 16.09 17.43 4.31
CA LEU A 354 15.10 17.60 3.25
C LEU A 354 14.36 18.93 3.44
N ALA A 355 14.58 19.88 2.55
CA ALA A 355 14.02 21.24 2.65
C ALA A 355 13.10 21.59 1.47
N ASN A 356 13.46 21.15 0.27
CA ASN A 356 12.79 21.55 -0.96
C ASN A 356 11.88 20.43 -1.45
N VAL A 357 10.59 20.53 -1.09
CA VAL A 357 9.56 19.57 -1.49
C VAL A 357 8.37 20.31 -2.07
N THR A 358 8.00 19.96 -3.29
CA THR A 358 6.77 20.46 -3.93
C THR A 358 5.86 19.26 -4.18
N PHE A 359 4.75 19.19 -3.44
CA PHE A 359 3.80 18.10 -3.60
C PHE A 359 3.08 18.21 -4.95
N PRO A 360 2.98 17.12 -5.74
CA PRO A 360 2.31 17.15 -7.03
C PRO A 360 0.80 17.26 -6.86
N GLU A 361 0.12 17.79 -7.88
CA GLU A 361 -1.32 17.99 -7.89
C GLU A 361 -2.12 16.68 -7.85
N SER A 362 -1.52 15.55 -8.22
CA SER A 362 -2.13 14.21 -8.19
C SER A 362 -2.09 13.55 -6.80
N LEU A 363 -1.31 14.09 -5.86
CA LEU A 363 -1.14 13.50 -4.53
C LEU A 363 -2.45 13.52 -3.75
N LYS A 364 -2.84 12.36 -3.22
CA LYS A 364 -4.06 12.17 -2.43
C LYS A 364 -3.77 11.82 -0.97
N TYR A 365 -2.66 11.14 -0.69
CA TYR A 365 -2.40 10.56 0.62
C TYR A 365 -0.94 10.70 1.04
N ILE A 366 -0.74 11.06 2.30
CA ILE A 366 0.56 11.13 2.96
C ILE A 366 0.51 10.20 4.16
N GLY A 367 1.25 9.09 4.12
CA GLY A 367 1.15 8.04 5.12
C GLY A 367 1.77 8.35 6.47
N ASP A 368 1.56 7.42 7.40
CA ASP A 368 2.04 7.52 8.77
C ASP A 368 3.54 7.79 8.84
N SER A 369 3.95 8.79 9.61
CA SER A 369 5.35 9.18 9.79
C SER A 369 6.10 9.53 8.49
N ALA A 370 5.40 9.78 7.38
CA ALA A 370 6.00 9.94 6.05
C ALA A 370 7.17 10.93 6.02
N PHE A 371 7.09 12.04 6.75
CA PHE A 371 8.12 13.08 6.89
C PHE A 371 8.55 13.26 8.36
N TYR A 372 8.39 12.25 9.21
CA TYR A 372 8.81 12.29 10.61
C TYR A 372 10.27 12.74 10.72
N GLN A 373 10.55 13.79 11.50
CA GLN A 373 11.89 14.38 11.66
C GLN A 373 12.53 14.94 10.38
N ALA A 374 11.75 15.32 9.37
CA ALA A 374 12.24 16.11 8.23
C ALA A 374 12.46 17.57 8.65
N ARG A 375 13.44 17.79 9.55
CA ARG A 375 13.65 19.06 10.27
C ARG A 375 14.05 20.22 9.40
N ALA A 376 14.52 20.03 8.16
CA ALA A 376 14.85 21.13 7.26
C ALA A 376 13.65 21.68 6.46
N PHE A 377 12.47 21.07 6.55
CA PHE A 377 11.24 21.64 5.98
C PHE A 377 10.95 22.99 6.62
N THR A 378 10.78 24.03 5.80
CA THR A 378 10.44 25.38 6.25
C THR A 378 8.98 25.74 5.98
N GLU A 379 8.38 25.13 4.96
CA GLU A 379 7.00 25.31 4.54
C GLU A 379 6.38 23.96 4.19
N ILE A 380 5.14 23.75 4.62
CA ILE A 380 4.28 22.66 4.14
C ILE A 380 3.10 23.31 3.43
N LYS A 381 3.02 23.12 2.11
CA LYS A 381 1.89 23.55 1.29
C LYS A 381 1.30 22.35 0.59
N LEU A 382 0.17 21.86 1.10
CA LEU A 382 -0.52 20.71 0.50
C LEU A 382 -1.05 21.09 -0.88
N SER A 383 -0.97 20.14 -1.81
CA SER A 383 -1.64 20.27 -3.10
C SER A 383 -3.15 20.09 -2.93
N LYS A 384 -3.92 20.57 -3.91
CA LYS A 384 -5.39 20.69 -3.76
C LYS A 384 -6.13 19.36 -3.52
N ASN A 385 -5.53 18.24 -3.92
CA ASN A 385 -6.17 16.92 -3.95
C ASN A 385 -5.78 16.01 -2.78
N VAL A 386 -4.96 16.48 -1.83
CA VAL A 386 -4.66 15.71 -0.63
C VAL A 386 -5.94 15.53 0.19
N VAL A 387 -6.33 14.29 0.43
CA VAL A 387 -7.55 13.91 1.16
C VAL A 387 -7.21 13.53 2.59
N GLU A 388 -6.03 12.96 2.83
CA GLU A 388 -5.67 12.42 4.14
C GLU A 388 -4.18 12.53 4.44
N ILE A 389 -3.91 12.80 5.72
CA ILE A 389 -2.57 12.85 6.33
C ILE A 389 -2.58 11.85 7.48
N GLY A 390 -1.65 10.90 7.44
CA GLY A 390 -1.48 9.84 8.43
C GLY A 390 -0.97 10.33 9.78
N ALA A 391 -0.92 9.40 10.74
CA ALA A 391 -0.40 9.65 12.07
C ALA A 391 1.09 10.01 12.03
N ASP A 392 1.50 10.98 12.84
CA ASP A 392 2.89 11.45 12.95
C ASP A 392 3.54 11.91 11.62
N ALA A 393 2.75 12.14 10.57
CA ALA A 393 3.24 12.35 9.20
C ALA A 393 4.30 13.47 9.09
N PHE A 394 4.15 14.56 9.84
CA PHE A 394 5.09 15.68 9.91
C PHE A 394 5.57 15.93 11.35
N HIS A 395 5.53 14.92 12.21
CA HIS A 395 6.00 15.04 13.59
C HIS A 395 7.47 15.47 13.62
N ASP A 396 7.78 16.50 14.41
CA ASP A 396 9.12 17.08 14.55
C ASP A 396 9.71 17.56 13.20
N CYS A 397 8.85 18.09 12.32
CA CYS A 397 9.25 19.03 11.27
C CYS A 397 9.39 20.44 11.88
N SER A 398 10.33 20.60 12.81
CA SER A 398 10.40 21.73 13.74
C SER A 398 10.78 23.09 13.13
N ASN A 399 11.33 23.13 11.92
CA ASN A 399 11.57 24.40 11.22
C ASN A 399 10.40 24.87 10.34
N VAL A 400 9.29 24.10 10.28
CA VAL A 400 8.10 24.52 9.54
C VAL A 400 7.52 25.76 10.19
N SER A 401 7.58 26.89 9.49
CA SER A 401 7.04 28.18 9.94
C SER A 401 5.80 28.61 9.17
N ASN A 402 5.51 27.94 8.04
CA ASN A 402 4.29 28.14 7.26
C ASN A 402 3.62 26.79 6.95
N LEU A 403 2.34 26.67 7.32
CA LEU A 403 1.53 25.49 7.05
C LEU A 403 0.25 25.91 6.32
N VAL A 404 0.06 25.37 5.12
CA VAL A 404 -1.13 25.60 4.29
C VAL A 404 -1.79 24.27 3.99
N LEU A 405 -2.93 24.04 4.64
CA LEU A 405 -3.83 22.91 4.38
C LEU A 405 -4.72 23.22 3.15
N ASN A 406 -5.18 22.18 2.44
CA ASN A 406 -6.04 22.33 1.26
C ASN A 406 -7.54 22.13 1.59
N ASP A 407 -8.41 22.74 0.80
CA ASP A 407 -9.88 22.71 0.96
C ASP A 407 -10.52 21.31 0.73
N GLY A 408 -9.75 20.34 0.24
CA GLY A 408 -10.20 18.96 0.02
C GLY A 408 -9.84 18.00 1.15
N LEU A 409 -9.07 18.45 2.15
CA LEU A 409 -8.55 17.62 3.22
C LEU A 409 -9.69 17.11 4.12
N LYS A 410 -9.76 15.80 4.34
CA LYS A 410 -10.79 15.14 5.15
C LYS A 410 -10.28 14.69 6.51
N LYS A 411 -9.04 14.22 6.58
CA LYS A 411 -8.47 13.63 7.79
C LYS A 411 -7.07 14.13 8.08
N ILE A 412 -6.88 14.53 9.33
CA ILE A 412 -5.58 14.85 9.94
C ILE A 412 -5.34 13.81 11.03
N GLY A 413 -4.33 12.97 10.85
CA GLY A 413 -4.00 11.87 11.75
C GLY A 413 -3.50 12.31 13.13
N ASN A 414 -3.41 11.33 14.03
CA ASN A 414 -2.87 11.53 15.37
C ASN A 414 -1.45 12.10 15.29
N LYS A 415 -1.13 13.12 16.08
CA LYS A 415 0.19 13.73 16.16
C LYS A 415 0.78 14.22 14.83
N ALA A 416 -0.05 14.42 13.80
CA ALA A 416 0.42 14.68 12.44
C ALA A 416 1.38 15.88 12.32
N PHE A 417 1.21 16.91 13.17
CA PHE A 417 1.98 18.16 13.14
C PHE A 417 2.56 18.53 14.52
N VAL A 418 2.88 17.54 15.36
CA VAL A 418 3.53 17.81 16.65
C VAL A 418 4.89 18.48 16.41
N TYR A 419 5.17 19.55 17.15
CA TYR A 419 6.35 20.40 16.97
C TYR A 419 6.46 21.06 15.58
N CYS A 420 5.42 21.04 14.72
CA CYS A 420 5.36 21.97 13.60
C CYS A 420 4.96 23.37 14.07
N LEU A 421 5.26 24.40 13.28
CA LEU A 421 4.99 25.79 13.64
C LEU A 421 5.61 26.12 15.00
N TYR A 422 6.80 25.57 15.28
CA TYR A 422 7.49 25.69 16.55
C TYR A 422 8.68 26.65 16.46
N SER A 423 8.93 27.38 17.54
CA SER A 423 10.12 28.17 17.78
C SER A 423 10.44 28.12 19.27
N GLU A 424 11.65 27.67 19.62
CA GLU A 424 12.10 27.63 21.03
C GLU A 424 12.02 29.01 21.70
N GLN A 425 12.26 30.07 20.93
CA GLN A 425 12.20 31.46 21.39
C GLN A 425 10.77 32.03 21.42
N LYS A 426 9.76 31.25 21.01
CA LYS A 426 8.35 31.67 20.85
C LYS A 426 8.17 32.95 20.03
N GLU A 427 9.00 33.16 19.01
CA GLU A 427 8.90 34.35 18.14
C GLU A 427 7.88 34.18 17.00
N LEU A 428 7.45 32.94 16.75
CA LEU A 428 6.44 32.62 15.74
C LEU A 428 5.03 32.80 16.32
N ASN A 429 4.18 33.52 15.60
CA ASN A 429 2.76 33.66 15.91
C ASN A 429 1.95 33.12 14.72
N ALA A 430 1.62 31.83 14.74
CA ALA A 430 0.91 31.21 13.64
C ALA A 430 -0.62 31.33 13.81
N THR A 431 -1.31 31.59 12.70
CA THR A 431 -2.76 31.37 12.60
C THR A 431 -2.99 30.07 11.83
N LEU A 432 -3.65 29.11 12.47
CA LEU A 432 -4.05 27.85 11.84
C LEU A 432 -5.48 27.98 11.31
N THR A 433 -5.69 27.63 10.04
CA THR A 433 -7.04 27.45 9.48
C THR A 433 -7.26 25.97 9.21
N ILE A 434 -8.22 25.37 9.90
CA ILE A 434 -8.69 24.01 9.64
C ILE A 434 -9.75 24.11 8.54
N PRO A 435 -9.54 23.51 7.36
CA PRO A 435 -10.52 23.57 6.29
C PRO A 435 -11.88 23.02 6.71
N ALA A 436 -12.97 23.61 6.20
CA ALA A 436 -14.33 23.16 6.49
C ALA A 436 -14.62 21.72 6.03
N SER A 437 -13.77 21.17 5.16
CA SER A 437 -13.84 19.78 4.69
C SER A 437 -13.32 18.75 5.69
N VAL A 438 -12.54 19.17 6.70
CA VAL A 438 -11.91 18.25 7.67
C VAL A 438 -12.99 17.68 8.58
N GLU A 439 -13.11 16.36 8.56
CA GLU A 439 -14.10 15.58 9.32
C GLU A 439 -13.45 14.92 10.56
N TYR A 440 -12.16 14.57 10.45
CA TYR A 440 -11.40 13.91 11.51
C TYR A 440 -10.13 14.69 11.87
N LEU A 441 -10.02 15.09 13.13
CA LEU A 441 -8.82 15.67 13.72
C LEU A 441 -8.28 14.74 14.82
N GLY A 442 -7.10 14.16 14.61
CA GLY A 442 -6.53 13.14 15.50
C GLY A 442 -6.03 13.66 16.84
N ASN A 443 -5.69 12.72 17.72
CA ASN A 443 -5.11 12.97 19.04
C ASN A 443 -3.84 13.82 18.91
N GLU A 444 -3.72 14.90 19.68
CA GLU A 444 -2.48 15.69 19.81
C GLU A 444 -1.96 16.25 18.47
N ALA A 445 -2.81 16.36 17.45
CA ALA A 445 -2.42 16.63 16.07
C ALA A 445 -1.52 17.86 15.89
N PHE A 446 -1.71 18.91 16.70
CA PHE A 446 -0.96 20.16 16.69
C PHE A 446 -0.32 20.48 18.05
N MET A 447 -0.02 19.46 18.85
CA MET A 447 0.62 19.65 20.16
C MET A 447 1.96 20.39 20.00
N ASN A 448 2.30 21.25 20.95
CA ASN A 448 3.55 22.00 21.01
C ASN A 448 3.78 23.03 19.88
N ALA A 449 2.76 23.38 19.10
CA ALA A 449 2.89 24.41 18.07
C ALA A 449 2.72 25.83 18.65
N ASN A 450 3.44 26.83 18.13
CA ASN A 450 3.26 28.26 18.46
C ASN A 450 2.08 28.87 17.69
N ILE A 451 0.91 28.24 17.81
CA ILE A 451 -0.35 28.72 17.23
C ILE A 451 -1.00 29.69 18.22
N VAL A 452 -1.34 30.89 17.77
CA VAL A 452 -2.03 31.91 18.58
C VAL A 452 -3.51 32.07 18.23
N ASP A 453 -3.93 31.56 17.07
CA ASP A 453 -5.30 31.68 16.57
C ASP A 453 -5.66 30.45 15.72
N VAL A 454 -6.86 29.89 15.93
CA VAL A 454 -7.39 28.73 15.20
C VAL A 454 -8.75 29.08 14.60
N LYS A 455 -8.93 28.83 13.30
CA LYS A 455 -10.14 29.14 12.53
C LYS A 455 -10.65 27.92 11.76
N GLY A 456 -11.90 27.99 11.32
CA GLY A 456 -12.55 26.95 10.51
C GLY A 456 -12.91 25.70 11.32
N GLY A 457 -12.91 24.53 10.67
CA GLY A 457 -13.26 23.24 11.29
C GLY A 457 -14.75 22.96 11.38
N GLU A 458 -15.58 23.62 10.58
CA GLU A 458 -17.04 23.48 10.61
C GLU A 458 -17.53 22.07 10.26
N GLY A 459 -16.73 21.31 9.48
CA GLY A 459 -17.01 19.93 9.09
C GLY A 459 -16.61 18.88 10.12
N LEU A 460 -15.99 19.26 11.25
CA LEU A 460 -15.49 18.29 12.22
C LEU A 460 -16.63 17.43 12.78
N THR A 461 -16.49 16.12 12.60
CA THR A 461 -17.36 15.09 13.18
C THR A 461 -16.64 14.29 14.26
N PHE A 462 -15.30 14.35 14.28
CA PHE A 462 -14.46 13.74 15.31
C PHE A 462 -13.28 14.65 15.67
N VAL A 463 -13.03 14.82 16.97
CA VAL A 463 -11.86 15.50 17.52
C VAL A 463 -11.24 14.62 18.60
N GLY A 464 -10.00 14.20 18.36
CA GLY A 464 -9.22 13.35 19.24
C GLY A 464 -8.80 14.06 20.53
N TYR A 465 -8.08 13.34 21.37
CA TYR A 465 -7.59 13.81 22.66
C TYR A 465 -6.59 14.97 22.49
N ARG A 466 -6.89 16.12 23.10
CA ARG A 466 -6.02 17.32 23.26
C ARG A 466 -5.26 17.72 21.97
N PRO A 467 -5.96 18.01 20.86
CA PRO A 467 -5.32 18.26 19.56
C PRO A 467 -4.45 19.52 19.51
N PHE A 468 -4.66 20.48 20.41
CA PHE A 468 -3.93 21.76 20.47
C PHE A 468 -3.16 21.93 21.78
N GLU A 469 -2.82 20.82 22.44
CA GLU A 469 -2.11 20.86 23.72
C GLU A 469 -0.82 21.68 23.63
N GLU A 470 -0.52 22.44 24.68
CA GLU A 470 0.70 23.27 24.77
C GLU A 470 0.82 24.39 23.70
N THR A 471 -0.22 24.63 22.90
CA THR A 471 -0.27 25.80 22.00
C THR A 471 -0.63 27.09 22.75
N ASP A 472 -0.12 28.24 22.29
CA ASP A 472 -0.45 29.53 22.88
C ASP A 472 -1.96 29.86 22.76
N TRP A 473 -2.61 29.39 21.70
CA TRP A 473 -4.05 29.45 21.53
C TRP A 473 -4.76 28.67 22.62
N PHE A 474 -4.43 27.39 22.84
CA PHE A 474 -5.12 26.55 23.82
C PHE A 474 -4.90 27.00 25.28
N ILE A 475 -3.71 27.52 25.59
CA ILE A 475 -3.40 28.10 26.90
C ILE A 475 -4.37 29.24 27.23
N ASN A 476 -4.56 30.17 26.28
CA ASN A 476 -5.45 31.32 26.44
C ASN A 476 -6.92 31.01 26.08
N PHE A 477 -7.17 29.87 25.43
CA PHE A 477 -8.49 29.46 24.97
C PHE A 477 -9.41 29.30 26.17
N ALA A 478 -10.57 29.96 26.06
CA ALA A 478 -11.62 29.95 27.07
C ALA A 478 -11.10 30.29 28.48
N SER A 479 -10.06 31.14 28.62
CA SER A 479 -9.45 31.44 29.93
C SER A 479 -10.42 32.01 30.95
N ASP A 480 -11.43 32.73 30.46
CA ASP A 480 -12.43 33.43 31.26
C ASP A 480 -13.81 32.74 31.21
N GLU A 481 -13.90 31.56 30.58
CA GLU A 481 -15.11 30.77 30.43
C GLU A 481 -14.99 29.46 31.23
N GLU A 482 -16.12 28.91 31.68
CA GLU A 482 -16.12 27.62 32.38
C GLU A 482 -15.81 26.44 31.43
N PHE A 483 -16.34 26.49 30.20
CA PHE A 483 -16.22 25.45 29.19
C PHE A 483 -15.62 26.00 27.90
N GLY A 484 -14.46 25.48 27.48
CA GLY A 484 -13.87 25.79 26.19
C GLY A 484 -14.38 24.86 25.10
N ILE A 485 -15.30 25.34 24.26
CA ILE A 485 -15.93 24.57 23.20
C ILE A 485 -15.48 25.07 21.82
N PHE A 486 -14.93 24.17 21.00
CA PHE A 486 -14.51 24.45 19.64
C PHE A 486 -15.32 23.60 18.66
N ASN A 487 -16.10 24.23 17.77
CA ASN A 487 -16.97 23.55 16.80
C ASN A 487 -17.93 22.48 17.39
N GLY A 488 -18.32 22.66 18.66
CA GLY A 488 -19.16 21.72 19.40
C GLY A 488 -18.39 20.65 20.18
N PHE A 489 -17.06 20.63 20.11
CA PHE A 489 -16.22 19.74 20.91
C PHE A 489 -15.71 20.45 22.16
N LEU A 490 -15.92 19.85 23.32
CA LEU A 490 -15.42 20.35 24.58
C LEU A 490 -13.95 19.99 24.73
N LEU A 491 -13.07 20.99 24.69
CA LEU A 491 -11.63 20.82 24.77
C LEU A 491 -11.06 21.15 26.16
N LYS A 492 -11.78 21.94 26.96
CA LYS A 492 -11.28 22.43 28.25
C LYS A 492 -12.44 22.63 29.23
N TYR A 493 -12.25 22.17 30.47
CA TYR A 493 -13.11 22.50 31.59
C TYR A 493 -12.29 23.21 32.67
N ASN A 494 -12.60 24.49 32.92
CA ASN A 494 -11.91 25.28 33.93
C ASN A 494 -12.61 25.11 35.28
N VAL A 495 -12.06 24.22 36.12
CA VAL A 495 -12.64 23.89 37.43
C VAL A 495 -12.64 25.12 38.35
N PRO A 496 -13.81 25.59 38.82
CA PRO A 496 -13.87 26.70 39.77
C PRO A 496 -13.12 26.38 41.07
N ASP A 497 -12.54 27.40 41.72
CA ASP A 497 -11.69 27.22 42.91
C ASP A 497 -12.38 26.44 44.05
N GLU A 498 -13.67 26.69 44.26
CA GLU A 498 -14.50 26.08 45.30
C GLU A 498 -15.35 24.89 44.80
N PHE A 499 -15.11 24.40 43.58
CA PHE A 499 -15.94 23.32 43.02
C PHE A 499 -15.58 21.95 43.60
N GLU A 500 -16.57 21.30 44.20
CA GLU A 500 -16.55 19.89 44.56
C GLU A 500 -17.95 19.32 44.30
N GLY A 501 -18.14 18.59 43.20
CA GLY A 501 -19.48 18.10 42.85
C GLY A 501 -19.62 17.48 41.46
N THR A 502 -20.85 17.54 40.96
CA THR A 502 -21.25 17.05 39.64
C THR A 502 -21.09 18.13 38.59
N VAL A 503 -20.35 17.85 37.52
CA VAL A 503 -20.28 18.68 36.32
C VAL A 503 -21.41 18.23 35.39
N VAL A 504 -22.20 19.19 34.90
CA VAL A 504 -23.20 18.93 33.86
C VAL A 504 -22.73 19.63 32.61
N LEU A 505 -22.59 18.90 31.50
CA LEU A 505 -22.15 19.51 30.26
C LEU A 505 -23.23 20.46 29.71
N PRO A 506 -22.83 21.53 29.00
CA PRO A 506 -23.78 22.39 28.31
C PRO A 506 -24.45 21.66 27.13
N ASP A 507 -25.66 22.09 26.78
CA ASP A 507 -26.39 21.56 25.62
C ASP A 507 -25.64 21.85 24.31
N GLY A 508 -25.73 20.92 23.35
CA GLY A 508 -25.12 21.07 22.02
C GLY A 508 -23.64 20.64 21.93
N VAL A 509 -23.04 20.18 23.04
CA VAL A 509 -21.73 19.50 23.00
C VAL A 509 -21.86 18.20 22.21
N LYS A 510 -21.11 18.11 21.12
CA LYS A 510 -21.05 16.95 20.21
C LYS A 510 -20.01 15.92 20.65
N GLY A 511 -18.96 16.34 21.34
CA GLY A 511 -17.90 15.44 21.79
C GLY A 511 -17.04 16.05 22.88
N ILE A 512 -16.30 15.19 23.58
CA ILE A 512 -15.38 15.57 24.66
C ILE A 512 -13.97 15.10 24.26
N SER A 513 -13.00 16.02 24.35
CA SER A 513 -11.68 15.87 23.71
C SER A 513 -10.53 16.31 24.61
N GLY A 514 -10.39 15.68 25.78
CA GLY A 514 -9.33 15.87 26.77
C GLY A 514 -9.63 16.95 27.81
N ALA A 515 -10.88 17.37 27.94
CA ALA A 515 -11.31 18.43 28.85
C ALA A 515 -11.27 18.04 30.33
N PHE A 516 -11.33 16.75 30.67
CA PHE A 516 -11.44 16.26 32.05
C PHE A 516 -10.17 15.62 32.63
N LYS A 517 -9.05 15.68 31.90
CA LYS A 517 -7.77 15.15 32.35
C LYS A 517 -7.25 15.92 33.58
N ASP A 518 -6.69 15.21 34.56
CA ASP A 518 -6.05 15.78 35.76
C ASP A 518 -6.99 16.63 36.66
N LEU A 519 -8.31 16.49 36.52
CA LEU A 519 -9.28 17.25 37.30
C LEU A 519 -9.65 16.57 38.62
N ALA A 520 -8.70 16.56 39.57
CA ALA A 520 -8.81 15.84 40.84
C ALA A 520 -9.99 16.25 41.77
N LYS A 521 -10.77 17.28 41.43
CA LYS A 521 -11.93 17.74 42.22
C LYS A 521 -13.28 17.26 41.68
N VAL A 522 -13.33 16.75 40.45
CA VAL A 522 -14.60 16.38 39.79
C VAL A 522 -15.06 15.02 40.29
N LYS A 523 -16.21 14.97 40.97
CA LYS A 523 -16.75 13.72 41.55
C LYS A 523 -17.73 13.01 40.62
N ALA A 524 -18.47 13.77 39.82
CA ALA A 524 -19.42 13.20 38.88
C ALA A 524 -19.48 14.03 37.60
N VAL A 525 -19.77 13.39 36.47
CA VAL A 525 -19.97 14.07 35.18
C VAL A 525 -21.25 13.60 34.52
N LYS A 526 -22.08 14.54 34.07
CA LYS A 526 -23.30 14.27 33.31
C LYS A 526 -23.15 14.76 31.88
N ILE A 527 -23.10 13.82 30.95
CA ILE A 527 -23.03 14.08 29.52
C ILE A 527 -24.47 14.18 28.98
N ASN A 528 -24.78 15.25 28.27
CA ASN A 528 -26.11 15.47 27.72
C ASN A 528 -26.31 14.71 26.39
N ASN A 529 -27.56 14.39 26.09
CA ASN A 529 -27.96 13.84 24.79
C ASN A 529 -27.49 14.75 23.64
N GLY A 530 -26.94 14.13 22.59
CA GLY A 530 -26.36 14.82 21.44
C GLY A 530 -24.82 14.75 21.40
N CYS A 531 -24.18 14.43 22.53
CA CYS A 531 -22.77 14.03 22.52
C CYS A 531 -22.63 12.65 21.86
N VAL A 532 -21.75 12.53 20.87
CA VAL A 532 -21.52 11.32 20.08
C VAL A 532 -20.18 10.64 20.37
N SER A 533 -19.21 11.37 20.92
CA SER A 533 -17.85 10.86 21.15
C SER A 533 -17.22 11.32 22.46
N ILE A 534 -16.53 10.40 23.13
CA ILE A 534 -15.62 10.68 24.26
C ILE A 534 -14.21 10.25 23.84
N SER A 535 -13.23 11.13 23.95
CA SER A 535 -11.87 10.86 23.46
C SER A 535 -11.08 9.87 24.32
N ASP A 536 -9.96 9.40 23.80
CA ASP A 536 -9.01 8.57 24.53
C ASP A 536 -8.53 9.28 25.80
N ASN A 537 -8.28 8.54 26.88
CA ASN A 537 -7.72 9.08 28.12
C ASN A 537 -8.50 10.26 28.77
N GLU A 538 -9.76 10.49 28.40
CA GLU A 538 -10.54 11.68 28.80
C GLU A 538 -10.53 11.98 30.30
N PHE A 539 -10.80 10.96 31.11
CA PHE A 539 -10.86 11.05 32.57
C PHE A 539 -9.63 10.44 33.25
N LEU A 540 -8.56 10.19 32.49
CA LEU A 540 -7.30 9.66 33.01
C LEU A 540 -6.84 10.54 34.18
N THR A 541 -6.34 9.88 35.24
CA THR A 541 -5.88 10.47 36.53
C THR A 541 -6.95 11.12 37.42
N ASN A 542 -8.23 11.14 37.01
CA ASN A 542 -9.30 11.74 37.82
C ASN A 542 -9.69 10.87 39.03
N SER A 543 -8.89 10.94 40.09
CA SER A 543 -8.99 10.06 41.27
C SER A 543 -10.22 10.28 42.16
N ALA A 544 -10.94 11.39 41.97
CA ALA A 544 -12.15 11.73 42.73
C ALA A 544 -13.45 11.32 42.03
N LEU A 545 -13.39 10.96 40.74
CA LEU A 545 -14.55 10.58 39.96
C LEU A 545 -15.17 9.28 40.50
N THR A 546 -16.44 9.33 40.86
CA THR A 546 -17.22 8.19 41.38
C THR A 546 -18.43 7.86 40.51
N GLU A 547 -18.88 8.80 39.66
CA GLU A 547 -20.10 8.65 38.88
C GLU A 547 -19.96 9.31 37.50
N ILE A 548 -20.47 8.66 36.46
CA ILE A 548 -20.60 9.28 35.15
C ILE A 548 -21.91 8.86 34.50
N THR A 549 -22.62 9.82 33.90
CA THR A 549 -23.83 9.59 33.10
C THR A 549 -23.45 9.72 31.63
N ILE A 550 -23.60 8.64 30.86
CA ILE A 550 -23.28 8.58 29.43
C ILE A 550 -24.55 8.20 28.65
N PRO A 551 -25.07 9.08 27.77
CA PRO A 551 -26.30 8.82 27.02
C PRO A 551 -26.10 7.85 25.85
N ALA A 552 -27.17 7.23 25.34
CA ALA A 552 -27.09 6.35 24.16
C ALA A 552 -26.67 7.06 22.87
N SER A 553 -26.71 8.40 22.83
CA SER A 553 -26.19 9.15 21.69
C SER A 553 -24.67 9.00 21.52
N VAL A 554 -23.94 8.63 22.59
CA VAL A 554 -22.49 8.36 22.52
C VAL A 554 -22.27 7.03 21.80
N THR A 555 -21.75 7.10 20.59
CA THR A 555 -21.44 5.94 19.74
C THR A 555 -19.95 5.60 19.72
N PHE A 556 -19.10 6.46 20.28
CA PHE A 556 -17.66 6.24 20.38
C PHE A 556 -17.14 6.61 21.78
N ILE A 557 -16.40 5.69 22.40
CA ILE A 557 -15.66 5.92 23.65
C ILE A 557 -14.23 5.47 23.43
N GLY A 558 -13.30 6.42 23.56
CA GLY A 558 -11.88 6.20 23.32
C GLY A 558 -11.23 5.19 24.26
N GLU A 559 -10.07 4.70 23.83
CA GLU A 559 -9.27 3.80 24.64
C GLU A 559 -8.88 4.47 25.96
N SER A 560 -9.05 3.73 27.05
CA SER A 560 -8.72 4.21 28.40
C SER A 560 -9.40 5.52 28.84
N ALA A 561 -10.49 5.93 28.16
CA ALA A 561 -11.27 7.12 28.52
C ALA A 561 -11.63 7.19 30.01
N LEU A 562 -11.93 6.04 30.64
CA LEU A 562 -12.24 5.93 32.08
C LEU A 562 -11.21 5.11 32.89
N ASP A 563 -10.00 4.86 32.36
CA ASP A 563 -8.98 4.02 33.01
C ASP A 563 -8.32 4.71 34.21
N ILE A 564 -9.09 4.91 35.28
CA ILE A 564 -8.63 5.45 36.55
C ILE A 564 -8.28 4.31 37.51
N ALA A 565 -7.32 4.55 38.42
CA ALA A 565 -6.78 3.57 39.38
C ALA A 565 -7.80 2.98 40.40
N LYS A 566 -9.10 3.16 40.19
CA LYS A 566 -10.22 2.61 40.98
C LYS A 566 -11.45 2.27 40.12
N ALA A 567 -11.27 1.71 38.93
CA ALA A 567 -12.37 1.42 37.99
C ALA A 567 -13.61 0.76 38.64
N SER A 568 -13.43 -0.24 39.51
CA SER A 568 -14.55 -0.92 40.22
C SER A 568 -15.36 -0.05 41.18
N SER A 569 -14.94 1.19 41.44
CA SER A 569 -15.64 2.15 42.30
C SER A 569 -16.48 3.17 41.54
N ILE A 570 -16.32 3.31 40.22
CA ILE A 570 -17.14 4.21 39.41
C ILE A 570 -18.45 3.53 39.04
N THR A 571 -19.54 4.29 39.13
CA THR A 571 -20.84 3.92 38.56
C THR A 571 -21.03 4.64 37.23
N VAL A 572 -21.16 3.87 36.15
CA VAL A 572 -21.54 4.35 34.82
C VAL A 572 -23.06 4.20 34.71
N HIS A 573 -23.75 5.33 34.71
CA HIS A 573 -25.16 5.40 34.35
C HIS A 573 -25.23 5.42 32.82
N CYS A 574 -25.93 4.47 32.21
CA CYS A 574 -26.07 4.35 30.75
C CYS A 574 -27.37 3.65 30.36
N GLU A 575 -27.79 3.78 29.10
CA GLU A 575 -28.94 3.02 28.58
C GLU A 575 -28.53 1.57 28.25
N ALA A 576 -29.45 0.62 28.44
CA ALA A 576 -29.21 -0.78 28.10
C ALA A 576 -28.97 -0.97 26.58
N GLY A 577 -27.93 -1.72 26.22
CA GLY A 577 -27.52 -1.95 24.84
C GLY A 577 -26.69 -0.82 24.21
N SER A 578 -26.38 0.23 24.97
CA SER A 578 -25.52 1.32 24.50
C SER A 578 -24.05 0.92 24.42
N VAL A 579 -23.26 1.70 23.66
CA VAL A 579 -21.78 1.57 23.63
C VAL A 579 -21.19 1.77 25.02
N ALA A 580 -21.77 2.68 25.82
CA ALA A 580 -21.37 2.91 27.19
C ALA A 580 -21.56 1.68 28.09
N GLU A 581 -22.66 0.93 27.95
CA GLU A 581 -22.87 -0.30 28.71
C GLU A 581 -21.84 -1.38 28.34
N THR A 582 -21.56 -1.54 27.04
CA THR A 582 -20.53 -2.47 26.55
C THR A 582 -19.16 -2.13 27.10
N TYR A 583 -18.73 -0.86 26.95
CA TYR A 583 -17.47 -0.37 27.48
C TYR A 583 -17.36 -0.58 29.00
N ALA A 584 -18.44 -0.26 29.73
CA ALA A 584 -18.50 -0.40 31.18
C ALA A 584 -18.28 -1.84 31.64
N LYS A 585 -18.92 -2.81 30.96
CA LYS A 585 -18.79 -4.24 31.25
C LYS A 585 -17.40 -4.77 30.93
N GLU A 586 -16.84 -4.42 29.78
CA GLU A 586 -15.50 -4.86 29.35
C GLU A 586 -14.41 -4.41 30.33
N LYS A 587 -14.55 -3.19 30.87
CA LYS A 587 -13.62 -2.59 31.83
C LYS A 587 -14.01 -2.81 33.30
N LEU A 588 -15.03 -3.63 33.58
CA LEU A 588 -15.47 -4.03 34.92
C LEU A 588 -15.93 -2.87 35.84
N PHE A 589 -16.51 -1.82 35.25
CA PHE A 589 -17.18 -0.75 35.98
C PHE A 589 -18.54 -1.21 36.53
N LYS A 590 -19.07 -0.52 37.55
CA LYS A 590 -20.47 -0.71 37.97
C LYS A 590 -21.38 -0.03 36.96
N THR A 591 -22.48 -0.68 36.59
CA THR A 591 -23.48 -0.13 35.66
C THR A 591 -24.81 0.10 36.35
N ASP A 592 -25.43 1.25 36.12
CA ASP A 592 -26.83 1.52 36.45
C ASP A 592 -27.59 1.88 35.18
N ASN A 593 -28.58 1.06 34.82
CA ASN A 593 -29.26 1.11 33.53
C ASN A 593 -30.57 1.95 33.56
N ASN A 594 -30.74 2.82 34.55
CA ASN A 594 -32.00 3.56 34.79
C ASN A 594 -31.97 5.04 34.31
N ILE A 595 -31.29 5.35 33.20
CA ILE A 595 -31.32 6.71 32.61
C ILE A 595 -32.57 6.90 31.76
#